data_AF-A0A167V1D3-F1
#
_entry.id   AF-A0A167V1D3-F1
#
_cell.length_a   1.000
_cell.length_b   1.000
_cell.length_c   1.000
_cell.angle_alpha   90.00
_cell.angle_beta   90.00
_cell.angle_gamma   90.00
#
_symmetry.space_group_name_H-M   'P 1'
#
loop_
_entity.id
_entity.type
_entity.pdbx_description
1 polymer ?
#
loop_
_entity_poly.entity_id
_entity_poly.type
_entity_poly.pdbx_seq_one_letter_code
_entity_poly.pdbx_strand_id
1 'polypeptide(L)'
;MTIFFKIFTFFEYGIWFLIGMVLEQLYFDKTNKRLVLFLLALFIFQAILIFNSYALSFIIIPCTLLLLFIYRHTLINLLDNKSVSKVGIASYSIYLLHQNIGVPTINKLSHLFNDLNWMLGILILSLLYLFGIYIYKYLEVPFGKKIKALFFIKTH
;
A
#
# COMPACT_ATOMS: atom_id res chain seq x y z
N MET A 1 -28.70 1.93 10.57
CA MET A 1 -27.69 0.87 10.78
C MET A 1 -26.48 0.99 9.85
N THR A 2 -26.64 1.40 8.59
CA THR A 2 -25.54 1.60 7.61
C THR A 2 -24.60 2.78 7.90
N ILE A 3 -25.06 3.85 8.55
CA ILE A 3 -24.24 5.02 8.90
C ILE A 3 -23.23 4.69 10.01
N PHE A 4 -23.64 3.88 10.99
CA PHE A 4 -22.78 3.47 12.11
C PHE A 4 -21.59 2.62 11.63
N PHE A 5 -21.82 1.71 10.68
CA PHE A 5 -20.76 0.93 10.04
C PHE A 5 -19.77 1.78 9.24
N LYS A 6 -20.24 2.84 8.55
CA LYS A 6 -19.37 3.77 7.80
C LYS A 6 -18.50 4.64 8.71
N ILE A 7 -19.06 5.09 9.83
CA ILE A 7 -18.32 5.85 10.85
C ILE A 7 -17.23 4.97 11.46
N PHE A 8 -17.52 3.70 11.74
CA PHE A 8 -16.54 2.77 12.28
C PHE A 8 -15.38 2.50 11.29
N THR A 9 -15.68 2.37 9.99
CA THR A 9 -14.63 2.24 8.96
C THR A 9 -13.74 3.50 8.89
N PHE A 10 -14.30 4.69 9.07
CA PHE A 10 -13.51 5.93 9.13
C PHE A 10 -12.50 5.91 10.29
N PHE A 11 -12.88 5.40 11.46
CA PHE A 11 -11.96 5.27 12.60
C PHE A 11 -10.86 4.23 12.35
N GLU A 12 -11.17 3.09 11.72
CA GLU A 12 -10.18 2.08 11.35
C GLU A 12 -9.11 2.63 10.40
N TYR A 13 -9.51 3.37 9.36
CA TYR A 13 -8.54 4.02 8.46
C TYR A 13 -7.87 5.24 9.11
N GLY A 14 -8.54 5.91 10.04
CA GLY A 14 -8.00 7.05 10.79
C GLY A 14 -6.77 6.67 11.64
N ILE A 15 -6.73 5.47 12.19
CA ILE A 15 -5.55 4.99 12.95
C ILE A 15 -4.35 4.81 12.03
N TRP A 16 -4.54 4.25 10.83
CA TRP A 16 -3.47 4.15 9.84
C TRP A 16 -2.94 5.51 9.41
N PHE A 17 -3.83 6.49 9.27
CA PHE A 17 -3.44 7.87 8.99
C PHE A 17 -2.63 8.48 10.15
N LEU A 18 -3.07 8.30 11.40
CA LEU A 18 -2.34 8.74 12.60
C LEU A 18 -0.96 8.09 12.71
N ILE A 19 -0.86 6.79 12.44
CA ILE A 19 0.42 6.06 12.36
C ILE A 19 1.34 6.75 11.34
N GLY A 20 0.82 7.09 10.16
CA GLY A 20 1.56 7.82 9.12
C GLY A 20 2.12 9.17 9.61
N MET A 21 1.30 9.97 10.29
CA MET A 21 1.74 11.27 10.82
C MET A 21 2.81 11.13 11.91
N VAL A 22 2.70 10.14 12.80
CA VAL A 22 3.69 9.89 13.84
C VAL A 22 5.02 9.43 13.24
N LEU A 23 4.97 8.59 12.20
CA LEU A 23 6.16 8.14 11.47
C LEU A 23 6.89 9.30 10.78
N GLU A 24 6.15 10.25 10.20
CA GLU A 24 6.73 11.47 9.62
C GLU A 24 7.47 12.29 10.69
N GLN A 25 6.84 12.52 11.85
CA GLN A 25 7.48 13.22 12.95
C GLN A 25 8.72 12.49 13.47
N LEU A 26 8.66 11.16 13.60
CA LEU A 26 9.80 10.32 13.99
C LEU A 26 10.92 10.33 12.95
N TYR A 27 10.61 10.49 11.67
CA TYR A 27 11.61 10.59 10.61
C TYR A 27 12.49 11.83 10.81
N PHE A 28 11.89 12.96 11.20
CA PHE A 28 12.61 14.20 11.52
C PHE A 28 13.24 14.22 12.92
N ASP A 29 12.56 13.68 13.93
CA ASP A 29 13.05 13.58 15.32
C ASP A 29 13.06 12.13 15.83
N LYS A 30 14.13 11.41 15.50
CA LYS A 30 14.30 9.98 15.81
C LYS A 30 14.50 9.69 17.30
N THR A 31 14.90 10.69 18.08
CA THR A 31 15.27 10.49 19.50
C THR A 31 14.08 10.57 20.44
N ASN A 32 12.94 11.04 19.94
CA ASN A 32 11.74 11.26 20.72
C ASN A 32 11.04 9.96 21.14
N LYS A 33 11.42 9.46 22.32
CA LYS A 33 10.85 8.24 22.91
C LYS A 33 9.34 8.28 23.10
N ARG A 34 8.76 9.48 23.29
CA ARG A 34 7.29 9.62 23.46
C ARG A 34 6.56 9.27 22.17
N LEU A 35 7.09 9.72 21.02
CA LEU A 35 6.53 9.37 19.71
C LEU A 35 6.65 7.87 19.41
N VAL A 36 7.78 7.25 19.78
CA VAL A 36 7.94 5.79 19.63
C VAL A 36 6.92 5.02 20.48
N LEU A 37 6.75 5.41 21.75
CA LEU A 37 5.75 4.79 22.62
C LEU A 37 4.33 4.99 22.09
N PHE A 38 4.03 6.19 21.58
CA PHE A 38 2.73 6.48 20.98
C PHE A 38 2.48 5.65 19.71
N LEU A 39 3.47 5.51 18.83
CA LEU A 39 3.41 4.65 17.66
C LEU A 39 3.11 3.19 18.04
N LEU A 40 3.81 2.64 19.03
CA LEU A 40 3.57 1.29 19.53
C LEU A 40 2.16 1.14 20.10
N ALA A 41 1.67 2.13 20.85
CA ALA A 41 0.31 2.13 21.37
C ALA A 41 -0.74 2.12 20.24
N LEU A 42 -0.52 2.88 19.15
CA LEU A 42 -1.41 2.87 17.98
C LEU A 42 -1.45 1.50 17.30
N PHE A 43 -0.29 0.84 17.13
CA PHE A 43 -0.25 -0.52 16.57
C PHE A 43 -0.94 -1.55 17.48
N ILE A 44 -0.78 -1.45 18.80
CA ILE A 44 -1.49 -2.33 19.75
C ILE A 44 -3.00 -2.09 19.67
N PHE A 45 -3.43 -0.82 19.62
CA PHE A 45 -4.83 -0.46 19.48
C PHE A 45 -5.43 -1.00 18.17
N GLN A 46 -4.69 -0.89 17.06
CA GLN A 46 -5.07 -1.50 15.78
C GLN A 46 -5.21 -3.02 15.88
N ALA A 47 -4.35 -3.69 16.66
CA ALA A 47 -4.40 -5.14 16.87
C ALA A 47 -5.68 -5.58 17.58
N ILE A 48 -6.06 -4.81 18.60
CA ILE A 48 -7.27 -5.06 19.38
C ILE A 48 -8.51 -4.89 18.51
N LEU A 49 -8.54 -3.88 17.63
CA LEU A 49 -9.70 -3.63 16.76
C LEU A 49 -9.93 -4.74 15.71
N ILE A 50 -8.85 -5.30 15.14
CA ILE A 50 -8.97 -6.35 14.11
C ILE A 50 -9.32 -7.72 14.72
N PHE A 51 -8.95 -7.98 15.98
CA PHE A 51 -9.14 -9.22 16.75
C PHE A 51 -9.24 -10.50 15.90
N ASN A 52 -8.10 -10.94 15.36
CA ASN A 52 -7.99 -12.15 14.55
C ASN A 52 -6.63 -12.83 14.81
N SER A 53 -6.54 -14.16 14.67
CA SER A 53 -5.30 -14.93 14.85
C SER A 53 -4.16 -14.45 13.94
N TYR A 54 -4.50 -13.95 12.75
CA TYR A 54 -3.53 -13.37 11.81
C TYR A 54 -3.21 -11.89 12.05
N ALA A 55 -3.98 -11.21 12.92
CA ALA A 55 -3.82 -9.77 13.16
C ALA A 55 -2.46 -9.44 13.80
N LEU A 56 -1.94 -10.34 14.64
CA LEU A 56 -0.66 -10.13 15.32
C LEU A 56 0.50 -10.08 14.31
N SER A 57 0.55 -11.05 13.38
CA SER A 57 1.54 -11.06 12.31
C SER A 57 1.41 -9.86 11.39
N PHE A 58 0.17 -9.48 11.06
CA PHE A 58 -0.13 -8.31 10.22
C PHE A 58 0.34 -6.99 10.85
N ILE A 59 0.55 -6.93 12.16
CA ILE A 59 0.96 -5.70 12.86
C ILE A 59 2.44 -5.69 13.16
N ILE A 60 2.99 -6.83 13.58
CA ILE A 60 4.41 -6.96 13.87
C ILE A 60 5.23 -6.70 12.61
N ILE A 61 4.83 -7.26 11.46
CA ILE A 61 5.60 -7.13 10.21
C ILE A 61 5.69 -5.67 9.75
N PRO A 62 4.59 -4.90 9.59
CA PRO A 62 4.67 -3.50 9.19
C PRO A 62 5.35 -2.63 10.25
N CYS A 63 5.06 -2.84 11.54
CA CYS A 63 5.67 -2.05 12.61
C CYS A 63 7.20 -2.20 12.62
N THR A 64 7.69 -3.44 12.54
CA THR A 64 9.14 -3.71 12.48
C THR A 64 9.77 -3.13 11.21
N LEU A 65 9.13 -3.29 10.05
CA LEU A 65 9.62 -2.77 8.78
C LEU A 65 9.70 -1.24 8.78
N LEU A 66 8.67 -0.55 9.31
CA LEU A 66 8.62 0.90 9.40
C LEU A 66 9.65 1.46 10.40
N LEU A 67 9.84 0.80 11.54
CA LEU A 67 10.91 1.17 12.49
C LEU A 67 12.29 0.94 11.90
N LEU A 68 12.52 -0.18 11.20
CA LEU A 68 13.77 -0.44 10.49
C LEU A 68 14.03 0.64 9.44
N PHE A 69 12.99 1.08 8.71
CA PHE A 69 13.09 2.16 7.73
C PHE A 69 13.56 3.48 8.36
N ILE A 70 13.04 3.85 9.53
CA ILE A 70 13.41 5.10 10.20
C ILE A 70 14.82 5.02 10.81
N TYR A 71 15.13 3.93 11.53
CA TYR A 71 16.32 3.84 12.38
C TYR A 71 17.52 3.16 11.72
N ARG A 72 17.29 2.22 10.80
CA ARG A 72 18.34 1.41 10.17
C ARG A 72 18.05 1.14 8.69
N HIS A 73 17.86 2.21 7.92
CA HIS A 73 17.60 2.14 6.48
C HIS A 73 18.60 1.24 5.71
N THR A 74 19.86 1.17 6.16
CA THR A 74 20.90 0.33 5.54
C THR A 74 20.58 -1.17 5.56
N LEU A 75 19.82 -1.65 6.55
CA LEU A 75 19.43 -3.06 6.65
C LEU A 75 18.33 -3.44 5.65
N ILE A 76 17.55 -2.46 5.19
CA ILE A 76 16.44 -2.66 4.25
C ILE A 76 16.75 -2.07 2.87
N ASN A 77 18.02 -1.82 2.57
CA ASN A 77 18.47 -1.24 1.30
C ASN A 77 18.03 -2.08 0.07
N LEU A 78 17.72 -3.37 0.28
CA LEU A 78 17.12 -4.22 -0.75
C LEU A 78 15.75 -3.70 -1.24
N LEU A 79 14.96 -3.07 -0.35
CA LEU A 79 13.68 -2.45 -0.71
C LEU A 79 13.84 -1.16 -1.51
N ASP A 80 15.00 -0.52 -1.45
CA ASP A 80 15.34 0.67 -2.25
C ASP A 80 15.82 0.32 -3.67
N ASN A 81 15.91 -0.98 -4.00
CA ASN A 81 16.22 -1.40 -5.35
C ASN A 81 15.10 -0.96 -6.31
N LYS A 82 15.48 -0.28 -7.39
CA LYS A 82 14.59 0.20 -8.47
C LYS A 82 13.59 -0.86 -8.94
N SER A 83 13.96 -2.14 -8.98
CA SER A 83 13.05 -3.22 -9.38
C SER A 83 11.94 -3.45 -8.35
N VAL A 84 12.27 -3.44 -7.05
CA VAL A 84 11.30 -3.58 -5.96
C VAL A 84 10.40 -2.35 -5.88
N SER A 85 10.97 -1.16 -6.03
CA SER A 85 10.18 0.08 -6.03
C SER A 85 9.16 0.12 -7.18
N LYS A 86 9.51 -0.41 -8.37
CA LYS A 86 8.56 -0.55 -9.49
C LYS A 86 7.38 -1.45 -9.15
N VAL A 87 7.59 -2.51 -8.36
CA VAL A 87 6.50 -3.38 -7.88
C VAL A 87 5.59 -2.60 -6.95
N GLY A 88 6.15 -1.84 -6.00
CA GLY A 88 5.36 -0.99 -5.11
C GLY A 88 4.53 0.05 -5.87
N ILE A 89 5.12 0.70 -6.86
CA ILE A 89 4.43 1.66 -7.73
C ILE A 89 3.28 1.00 -8.50
N ALA A 90 3.53 -0.15 -9.15
CA ALA A 90 2.51 -0.82 -9.95
C ALA A 90 1.42 -1.49 -9.08
N SER A 91 1.70 -1.77 -7.81
CA SER A 91 0.79 -2.50 -6.91
C SER A 91 -0.59 -1.86 -6.80
N TYR A 92 -0.67 -0.53 -6.76
CA TYR A 92 -1.94 0.18 -6.67
C TYR A 92 -2.78 0.00 -7.94
N SER A 93 -2.21 0.24 -9.12
CA SER A 93 -2.91 0.06 -10.39
C SER A 93 -3.28 -1.43 -10.59
N ILE A 94 -2.40 -2.35 -10.23
CA ILE A 94 -2.67 -3.80 -10.29
C ILE A 94 -3.84 -4.14 -9.37
N TYR A 95 -3.88 -3.65 -8.13
CA TYR A 95 -4.99 -3.91 -7.21
C TYR A 95 -6.34 -3.49 -7.80
N LEU A 96 -6.42 -2.27 -8.35
CA LEU A 96 -7.63 -1.74 -8.97
C LEU A 96 -8.06 -2.55 -10.20
N LEU A 97 -7.11 -2.95 -11.05
CA LEU A 97 -7.39 -3.67 -12.28
C LEU A 97 -7.64 -5.16 -12.04
N HIS A 98 -6.96 -5.76 -11.07
CA HIS A 98 -7.08 -7.17 -10.72
C HIS A 98 -8.52 -7.49 -10.32
N GLN A 99 -9.11 -6.69 -9.44
CA GLN A 99 -10.46 -6.94 -8.96
C GLN A 99 -11.53 -6.71 -10.04
N ASN A 100 -11.39 -5.66 -10.85
CA ASN A 100 -12.40 -5.25 -11.82
C ASN A 100 -12.27 -5.90 -13.20
N ILE A 101 -11.06 -6.30 -13.60
CA ILE A 101 -10.75 -6.85 -14.93
C ILE A 101 -10.14 -8.24 -14.81
N GLY A 102 -9.14 -8.41 -13.94
CA GLY A 102 -8.41 -9.66 -13.77
C GLY A 102 -9.31 -10.84 -13.38
N VAL A 103 -10.01 -10.73 -12.25
CA VAL A 103 -10.88 -11.78 -11.72
C VAL A 103 -12.01 -12.14 -12.71
N PRO A 104 -12.77 -11.20 -13.29
CA PRO A 104 -13.77 -11.54 -14.30
C PRO A 104 -13.21 -12.24 -15.54
N THR A 105 -12.00 -11.85 -15.97
CA THR A 105 -11.33 -12.47 -17.12
C THR A 105 -10.93 -13.92 -16.81
N ILE A 106 -10.34 -14.16 -15.64
CA ILE A 106 -10.03 -15.52 -15.17
C ILE A 106 -11.30 -16.36 -15.13
N ASN A 107 -12.38 -15.86 -14.52
CA ASN A 107 -13.61 -16.62 -14.38
C ASN A 107 -14.22 -17.01 -15.73
N LYS A 108 -14.22 -16.10 -16.72
CA LYS A 108 -14.78 -16.37 -18.05
C LYS A 108 -13.92 -17.30 -18.91
N LEU A 109 -12.60 -17.20 -18.79
CA LEU A 109 -11.66 -18.00 -19.60
C LEU A 109 -11.23 -19.30 -18.91
N SER A 110 -11.54 -19.49 -17.63
CA SER A 110 -11.14 -20.67 -16.85
C SER A 110 -11.55 -21.99 -17.51
N HIS A 111 -12.75 -22.03 -18.10
CA HIS A 111 -13.27 -23.20 -18.81
C HIS A 111 -12.43 -23.59 -20.04
N LEU A 112 -11.67 -22.65 -20.64
CA LEU A 112 -10.79 -22.97 -21.77
C LEU A 112 -9.48 -23.63 -21.33
N PHE A 113 -9.08 -23.45 -20.06
CA PHE A 113 -7.78 -23.88 -19.55
C PHE A 113 -7.86 -25.09 -18.60
N ASN A 114 -9.05 -25.48 -18.14
CA ASN A 114 -9.29 -26.64 -17.25
C ASN A 114 -8.21 -26.76 -16.15
N ASP A 115 -7.38 -27.81 -16.19
CA ASP A 115 -6.33 -28.09 -15.18
C ASP A 115 -5.17 -27.06 -15.19
N LEU A 116 -5.03 -26.28 -16.25
CA LEU A 116 -4.02 -25.22 -16.40
C LEU A 116 -4.53 -23.83 -16.01
N ASN A 117 -5.68 -23.74 -15.35
CA ASN A 117 -6.27 -22.45 -14.94
C ASN A 117 -5.34 -21.62 -14.02
N TRP A 118 -4.44 -22.25 -13.27
CA TRP A 118 -3.42 -21.55 -12.48
C TRP A 118 -2.43 -20.77 -13.37
N MET A 119 -2.10 -21.28 -14.57
CA MET A 119 -1.24 -20.57 -15.53
C MET A 119 -1.93 -19.32 -16.07
N LEU A 120 -3.25 -19.37 -16.27
CA LEU A 120 -4.05 -18.22 -16.69
C LEU A 120 -3.98 -17.09 -15.64
N GLY A 121 -4.07 -17.43 -14.36
CA GLY A 121 -3.91 -16.48 -13.26
C GLY A 121 -2.55 -15.79 -13.28
N ILE A 122 -1.46 -16.55 -13.46
CA ILE A 122 -0.09 -16.01 -13.56
C ILE A 122 0.05 -15.10 -14.78
N LEU A 123 -0.49 -15.52 -15.92
CA LEU A 123 -0.44 -14.76 -17.17
C LEU A 123 -1.19 -13.42 -17.04
N ILE A 124 -2.39 -13.44 -16.48
CA ILE A 124 -3.19 -12.23 -16.26
C ILE A 124 -2.51 -11.31 -15.25
N LEU A 125 -2.00 -11.84 -14.14
CA LEU A 125 -1.27 -11.04 -13.16
C LEU A 125 -0.01 -10.38 -13.77
N SER A 126 0.71 -11.11 -14.62
CA SER A 126 1.88 -10.58 -15.33
C SER A 126 1.51 -9.47 -16.32
N LEU A 127 0.42 -9.65 -17.07
CA LEU A 127 -0.10 -8.62 -17.97
C LEU A 127 -0.54 -7.37 -17.20
N LEU A 128 -1.27 -7.55 -16.11
CA LEU A 128 -1.69 -6.44 -15.24
C LEU A 128 -0.50 -5.71 -14.63
N TYR A 129 0.56 -6.43 -14.26
CA TYR A 129 1.80 -5.82 -13.76
C TYR A 129 2.47 -4.93 -14.81
N LEU A 130 2.67 -5.46 -16.03
CA LEU A 130 3.26 -4.69 -17.13
C LEU A 130 2.40 -3.46 -17.47
N PHE A 131 1.08 -3.63 -17.48
CA PHE A 131 0.15 -2.56 -17.74
C PHE A 131 0.12 -1.52 -16.61
N GLY A 132 0.23 -1.93 -15.34
CA GLY A 132 0.35 -1.04 -14.20
C GLY A 132 1.60 -0.16 -14.29
N ILE A 133 2.75 -0.74 -14.64
CA ILE A 133 3.98 0.03 -14.90
C ILE A 133 3.79 1.01 -16.07
N TYR A 134 3.11 0.56 -17.13
CA TYR A 134 2.82 1.40 -18.28
C TYR A 134 1.96 2.60 -17.91
N ILE A 135 0.85 2.39 -17.20
CA ILE A 135 -0.03 3.46 -16.70
C ILE A 135 0.77 4.45 -15.85
N TYR A 136 1.56 3.95 -14.90
CA TYR A 136 2.34 4.84 -14.04
C TYR A 136 3.29 5.74 -14.85
N LYS A 137 4.07 5.12 -15.75
CA LYS A 137 5.12 5.82 -16.50
C LYS A 137 4.54 6.82 -17.50
N TYR A 138 3.47 6.46 -18.21
CA TYR A 138 2.96 7.22 -19.36
C TYR A 138 1.68 8.01 -19.08
N LEU A 139 0.97 7.73 -17.98
CA LEU A 139 -0.23 8.48 -17.57
C LEU A 139 0.01 9.19 -16.24
N GLU A 140 0.25 8.47 -15.14
CA GLU A 140 0.27 9.10 -13.81
C GLU A 140 1.36 10.17 -13.68
N VAL A 141 2.61 9.86 -14.05
CA VAL A 141 3.73 10.81 -13.99
C VAL A 141 3.50 12.07 -14.84
N PRO A 142 3.16 11.98 -16.15
CA PRO A 142 2.95 13.18 -16.96
C PRO A 142 1.69 13.95 -16.57
N PHE A 143 0.60 13.29 -16.21
CA PHE A 143 -0.60 13.99 -15.71
C PHE A 143 -0.31 14.70 -14.38
N GLY A 144 0.40 14.06 -13.46
CA GLY A 144 0.81 14.67 -12.20
C GLY A 144 1.65 15.94 -12.42
N LYS A 145 2.57 15.93 -13.39
CA LYS A 145 3.33 17.13 -13.78
C LYS A 145 2.43 18.22 -14.34
N LYS A 146 1.47 17.89 -15.21
CA LYS A 146 0.52 18.85 -15.78
C LYS A 146 -0.39 19.47 -14.70
N ILE A 147 -0.96 18.65 -13.82
CA ILE A 147 -1.80 19.12 -12.70
C ILE A 147 -0.99 20.01 -11.77
N LYS A 148 0.23 19.60 -11.41
CA LYS A 148 1.11 20.44 -10.59
C LYS A 148 1.39 21.79 -11.25
N ALA A 149 1.64 21.80 -12.55
CA ALA A 149 1.83 23.03 -13.30
C ALA A 149 0.58 23.90 -13.38
N LEU A 150 -0.63 23.32 -13.39
CA LEU A 150 -1.90 24.06 -13.45
C LEU A 150 -2.28 24.68 -12.10
N PHE A 151 -2.13 23.93 -11.01
CA PHE A 151 -2.60 24.36 -9.68
C PHE A 151 -1.52 25.04 -8.83
N PHE A 152 -0.24 24.74 -9.06
CA PHE A 152 0.88 25.30 -8.30
C PHE A 152 1.76 26.19 -9.18
N ILE A 153 1.15 26.96 -10.09
CA ILE A 153 1.84 28.08 -10.75
C ILE A 153 2.38 28.96 -9.62
N LYS A 154 3.70 29.05 -9.60
CA LYS A 154 4.52 29.84 -8.70
C LYS A 154 4.00 31.28 -8.72
N THR A 155 3.20 31.67 -7.72
CA THR A 155 3.04 33.07 -7.35
C THR A 155 4.41 33.52 -6.86
N HIS A 156 5.13 34.20 -7.75
CA HIS A 156 6.33 34.94 -7.41
C HIS A 156 6.00 36.07 -6.44
#